data_AF-A0A6P5RJB9-F1
#
_entry.id   AF-A0A6P5RJB9-F1
#
_cell.length_a   1.000
_cell.length_b   1.000
_cell.length_c   1.000
_cell.angle_alpha   90.00
_cell.angle_beta   90.00
_cell.angle_gamma   90.00
#
_symmetry.space_group_name_H-M   'P 1'
#
loop_
_entity.id
_entity.type
_entity.pdbx_description
1 polymer ?
#
loop_
_entity_poly.entity_id
_entity_poly.type
_entity_poly.pdbx_seq_one_letter_code
_entity_poly.pdbx_strand_id
1 'polypeptide(L)'
;MTQKLLELPRPFLGSWMILSQASLRKRGHVACSIDCYMKQYGVSEQESLDALNKQVVDLWKDINEEFLRPTAAPMAVLMRVLNLTKVVHLLYKGDDGYTRVGKVVKDKIASHFINPVPII
;
A
#
# COMPACT_ATOMS: atom_id res chain seq x y z
N MET A 1 4.75 15.33 14.99
CA MET A 1 4.34 13.97 14.57
C MET A 1 4.71 13.76 13.10
N THR A 2 5.99 13.99 12.74
CA THR A 2 6.33 14.42 11.36
C THR A 2 7.66 13.91 10.82
N GLN A 3 8.22 12.82 11.38
CA GLN A 3 9.53 12.32 10.92
C GLN A 3 9.58 10.81 10.60
N LYS A 4 8.49 10.06 10.77
CA LYS A 4 8.45 8.62 10.45
C LYS A 4 7.90 8.27 9.07
N LEU A 5 7.41 9.26 8.30
CA LEU A 5 6.82 9.01 6.97
C LEU A 5 7.85 9.08 5.83
N LEU A 6 9.03 9.63 6.08
CA LEU A 6 10.13 9.73 5.11
C LEU A 6 11.08 8.52 5.11
N GLU A 7 10.92 7.58 6.04
CA GLU A 7 11.82 6.43 6.22
C GLU A 7 11.08 5.08 6.16
N LEU A 8 10.27 4.85 5.13
CA LEU A 8 9.91 3.46 4.80
C LEU A 8 11.03 2.89 3.90
N PRO A 9 11.84 1.93 4.40
CA PRO A 9 13.00 1.44 3.67
C PRO A 9 12.61 0.79 2.34
N ARG A 10 13.42 1.11 1.32
CA ARG A 10 13.31 0.71 -0.09
C ARG A 10 12.97 -0.78 -0.39
N PRO A 11 13.26 -1.80 0.44
CA PRO A 11 12.88 -3.18 0.13
C PRO A 11 11.38 -3.53 0.38
N PHE A 12 10.63 -2.69 1.12
CA PHE A 12 9.32 -3.11 1.63
C PHE A 12 8.12 -2.83 0.70
N LEU A 13 8.33 -2.09 -0.40
CA LEU A 13 7.25 -1.64 -1.28
C LEU A 13 7.05 -2.51 -2.52
N GLY A 14 7.88 -3.54 -2.77
CA GLY A 14 7.69 -4.44 -3.92
C GLY A 14 6.74 -5.62 -3.67
N SER A 15 6.71 -6.11 -2.43
CA SER A 15 6.11 -7.42 -2.11
C SER A 15 4.57 -7.44 -2.18
N TRP A 16 3.90 -6.34 -1.82
CA TRP A 16 2.42 -6.28 -1.79
C TRP A 16 1.80 -6.21 -3.20
N MET A 17 2.48 -5.55 -4.14
CA MET A 17 2.05 -5.49 -5.53
C MET A 17 2.15 -6.85 -6.21
N ILE A 18 3.26 -7.58 -6.00
CA ILE A 18 3.43 -8.94 -6.52
C ILE A 18 2.33 -9.87 -5.98
N LEU A 19 2.02 -9.78 -4.70
CA LEU A 19 1.11 -10.72 -4.05
C LEU A 19 -0.37 -10.43 -4.32
N SER A 20 -0.78 -9.17 -4.34
CA SER A 20 -2.13 -8.79 -4.76
C SER A 20 -2.39 -9.27 -6.19
N GLN A 21 -1.41 -9.12 -7.08
CA GLN A 21 -1.52 -9.54 -8.47
C GLN A 21 -1.44 -11.06 -8.65
N ALA A 22 -0.60 -11.75 -7.88
CA ALA A 22 -0.58 -13.21 -7.85
C ALA A 22 -1.92 -13.78 -7.35
N SER A 23 -2.56 -13.14 -6.37
CA SER A 23 -3.90 -13.52 -5.91
C SER A 23 -4.96 -13.30 -6.99
N LEU A 24 -4.93 -12.14 -7.68
CA LEU A 24 -5.83 -11.83 -8.79
C LEU A 24 -5.70 -12.86 -9.94
N ARG A 25 -4.47 -13.19 -10.34
CA ARG A 25 -4.18 -14.23 -11.35
C ARG A 25 -4.68 -15.62 -10.89
N LYS A 26 -4.42 -16.02 -9.64
CA LYS A 26 -4.87 -17.31 -9.09
C LYS A 26 -6.39 -17.46 -9.06
N ARG A 27 -7.13 -16.36 -8.90
CA ARG A 27 -8.60 -16.34 -8.88
C ARG A 27 -9.23 -16.31 -10.28
N GLY A 28 -8.42 -16.25 -11.35
CA GLY A 28 -8.93 -16.18 -12.72
C GLY A 28 -9.68 -14.88 -13.03
N HIS A 29 -9.48 -13.83 -12.23
CA HIS A 29 -10.07 -12.52 -12.51
C HIS A 29 -9.34 -11.81 -13.67
N VAL A 30 -9.97 -10.77 -14.22
CA VAL A 30 -9.46 -9.88 -15.30
C VAL A 30 -7.95 -9.59 -15.16
N ALA A 31 -7.27 -9.45 -16.31
CA ALA A 31 -5.85 -9.12 -16.45
C ALA A 31 -5.34 -8.22 -15.31
N CYS A 32 -4.35 -8.70 -14.54
CA CYS A 32 -3.76 -7.91 -13.47
C CYS A 32 -2.91 -6.76 -14.04
N SER A 33 -2.51 -5.79 -13.24
CA SER A 33 -1.77 -4.62 -13.74
C SER A 33 -0.44 -5.01 -14.40
N ILE A 34 0.21 -6.09 -13.99
CA ILE A 34 1.38 -6.71 -14.64
C ILE A 34 0.97 -7.23 -16.01
N ASP A 35 -0.12 -8.00 -16.14
CA ASP A 35 -0.59 -8.51 -17.44
C ASP A 35 -0.87 -7.37 -18.41
N CYS A 36 -1.54 -6.33 -17.93
CA CYS A 36 -1.82 -5.12 -18.71
C CYS A 36 -0.53 -4.40 -19.12
N TYR A 37 0.42 -4.23 -18.20
CA TYR A 37 1.70 -3.55 -18.46
C TYR A 37 2.57 -4.33 -19.45
N MET A 38 2.71 -5.65 -19.26
CA MET A 38 3.41 -6.54 -20.18
C MET A 38 2.80 -6.48 -21.58
N LYS A 39 1.47 -6.54 -21.68
CA LYS A 39 0.76 -6.47 -22.96
C LYS A 39 0.92 -5.11 -23.64
N GLN A 40 0.91 -4.02 -22.87
CA GLN A 40 1.01 -2.67 -23.41
C GLN A 40 2.42 -2.32 -23.89
N TYR A 41 3.45 -2.73 -23.14
CA TYR A 41 4.83 -2.31 -23.39
C TYR A 41 5.73 -3.42 -23.95
N GLY A 42 5.24 -4.66 -24.04
CA GLY A 42 6.00 -5.80 -24.56
C GLY A 42 7.19 -6.19 -23.68
N VAL A 43 7.14 -5.87 -22.39
CA VAL A 43 8.24 -6.10 -21.42
C VAL A 43 8.01 -7.36 -20.59
N SER A 44 9.05 -7.79 -19.88
CA SER A 44 8.96 -8.92 -18.96
C SER A 44 8.09 -8.61 -17.72
N GLU A 45 7.70 -9.67 -17.01
CA GLU A 45 7.00 -9.55 -15.73
C GLU A 45 7.83 -8.78 -14.70
N GLN A 46 9.14 -9.05 -14.63
CA GLN A 46 10.04 -8.37 -13.69
C GLN A 46 10.15 -6.87 -13.99
N GLU A 47 10.31 -6.49 -15.26
CA GLU A 47 10.33 -5.08 -15.67
C GLU A 47 9.00 -4.38 -15.37
N SER A 48 7.88 -5.08 -15.54
CA SER A 48 6.55 -4.57 -15.18
C SER A 48 6.43 -4.33 -13.67
N LEU A 49 6.92 -5.28 -12.87
CA LEU A 49 6.95 -5.16 -11.40
C LEU A 49 7.81 -3.98 -10.96
N ASP A 50 9.01 -3.84 -11.50
CA ASP A 50 9.93 -2.76 -11.15
C ASP A 50 9.36 -1.39 -11.53
N ALA A 51 8.75 -1.29 -12.72
CA ALA A 51 8.11 -0.06 -13.17
C ALA A 51 6.92 0.34 -12.28
N LEU A 52 6.02 -0.60 -11.99
CA LEU A 52 4.85 -0.32 -11.15
C LEU A 52 5.26 -0.02 -9.69
N ASN A 53 6.27 -0.72 -9.15
CA ASN A 53 6.81 -0.41 -7.83
C ASN A 53 7.42 0.98 -7.75
N LYS A 54 8.17 1.39 -8.78
CA LYS A 54 8.70 2.75 -8.89
C LYS A 54 7.57 3.77 -8.91
N GLN A 55 6.51 3.54 -9.69
CA GLN A 55 5.34 4.44 -9.71
C GLN A 55 4.72 4.60 -8.32
N VAL A 56 4.56 3.53 -7.55
CA VAL A 56 3.99 3.66 -6.20
C VAL A 56 4.93 4.44 -5.27
N VAL A 57 6.24 4.19 -5.34
CA VAL A 57 7.23 4.96 -4.56
C VAL A 57 7.15 6.45 -4.89
N ASP A 58 7.07 6.79 -6.16
CA ASP A 58 7.01 8.19 -6.61
C ASP A 58 5.68 8.84 -6.20
N LEU A 59 4.54 8.14 -6.37
CA LEU A 59 3.24 8.63 -5.90
C LEU A 59 3.19 8.86 -4.38
N TRP A 60 3.90 8.06 -3.58
CA TRP A 60 4.01 8.32 -2.14
C TRP A 60 4.79 9.61 -1.83
N LYS A 61 5.81 9.95 -2.64
CA LYS A 61 6.53 11.22 -2.50
C LYS A 61 5.62 12.39 -2.88
N ASP A 62 4.87 12.26 -3.97
CA ASP A 62 3.92 13.28 -4.42
C ASP A 62 2.86 13.56 -3.34
N ILE A 63 2.27 12.50 -2.75
CA ILE A 63 1.34 12.65 -1.62
C ILE A 63 2.00 13.42 -0.46
N ASN A 64 3.25 13.07 -0.10
CA ASN A 64 3.93 13.76 1.00
C ASN A 64 4.20 15.24 0.68
N GLU A 65 4.59 15.56 -0.56
CA GLU A 65 4.86 16.92 -0.99
C GLU A 65 3.58 17.78 -1.06
N GLU A 66 2.50 17.22 -1.60
CA GLU A 66 1.21 17.93 -1.69
C GLU A 66 0.63 18.27 -0.32
N PHE A 67 0.87 17.43 0.70
CA PHE A 67 0.47 17.72 2.08
C PHE A 67 1.30 18.82 2.76
N LEU A 68 2.41 19.27 2.16
CA LEU A 68 3.21 20.41 2.65
C LEU A 68 2.77 21.76 2.07
N ARG A 69 1.89 21.75 1.07
CA ARG A 69 1.45 22.94 0.33
C ARG A 69 0.00 23.29 0.70
N PRO A 70 -0.47 24.52 0.43
CA PRO A 70 -1.90 24.83 0.51
C PRO A 70 -2.69 23.90 -0.41
N THR A 71 -3.72 23.25 0.13
CA THR A 71 -4.49 22.23 -0.59
C THR A 71 -5.82 22.78 -1.08
N ALA A 72 -6.26 22.31 -2.26
CA ALA A 72 -7.54 22.71 -2.84
C ALA A 72 -8.76 22.12 -2.11
N ALA A 73 -8.57 21.02 -1.37
CA ALA A 73 -9.61 20.32 -0.64
C ALA A 73 -9.40 20.45 0.89
N PRO A 74 -10.47 20.38 1.70
CA PRO A 74 -10.32 20.43 3.15
C PRO A 74 -9.42 19.31 3.69
N MET A 75 -8.51 19.67 4.59
CA MET A 75 -7.56 18.73 5.19
C MET A 75 -8.23 17.49 5.80
N ALA A 76 -9.42 17.64 6.38
CA ALA A 76 -10.19 16.53 6.95
C ALA A 76 -10.55 15.46 5.89
N VAL A 77 -10.84 15.85 4.65
CA VAL A 77 -11.13 14.93 3.54
C VAL A 77 -9.85 14.23 3.10
N LEU A 78 -8.77 15.00 2.91
CA LEU A 78 -7.47 14.48 2.50
C LEU A 78 -6.91 13.48 3.51
N MET A 79 -7.06 13.76 4.81
CA MET A 79 -6.64 12.85 5.88
C MET A 79 -7.40 11.52 5.85
N ARG A 80 -8.69 11.51 5.48
CA ARG A 80 -9.44 10.25 5.31
C ARG A 80 -8.88 9.41 4.17
N VAL A 81 -8.60 10.03 3.03
CA VAL A 81 -7.99 9.34 1.87
C VAL A 81 -6.60 8.80 2.26
N LEU A 82 -5.75 9.62 2.86
CA LEU A 82 -4.42 9.22 3.30
C LEU A 82 -4.47 8.03 4.29
N ASN A 83 -5.38 8.09 5.27
CA ASN A 83 -5.54 7.02 6.24
C ASN A 83 -6.04 5.73 5.58
N LEU A 84 -6.96 5.81 4.62
CA LEU A 84 -7.40 4.65 3.84
C LEU A 84 -6.23 4.02 3.08
N THR A 85 -5.42 4.82 2.37
CA THR A 85 -4.24 4.35 1.65
C THR A 85 -3.26 3.62 2.59
N LYS A 86 -3.04 4.16 3.81
CA LYS A 86 -2.19 3.51 4.83
C LYS A 86 -2.76 2.19 5.32
N VAL A 87 -4.07 2.10 5.51
CA VAL A 87 -4.75 0.84 5.91
C VAL A 87 -4.63 -0.21 4.81
N VAL A 88 -4.87 0.16 3.55
CA VAL A 88 -4.68 -0.75 2.41
C VAL A 88 -3.24 -1.23 2.35
N HIS A 89 -2.27 -0.33 2.49
CA HIS A 89 -0.85 -0.70 2.53
C HIS A 89 -0.55 -1.70 3.67
N LEU A 90 -1.11 -1.49 4.87
CA LEU A 90 -0.93 -2.40 6.00
C LEU A 90 -1.53 -3.78 5.72
N LEU A 91 -2.75 -3.84 5.19
CA LEU A 91 -3.49 -5.09 4.97
C LEU A 91 -2.84 -5.97 3.91
N TYR A 92 -2.26 -5.36 2.87
CA TYR A 92 -1.62 -6.10 1.78
C TYR A 92 -0.12 -6.24 1.95
N LYS A 93 0.44 -5.84 3.10
CA LYS A 93 1.87 -5.97 3.39
C LYS A 93 2.26 -7.44 3.59
N GLY A 94 2.63 -8.10 2.49
CA GLY A 94 3.22 -9.44 2.48
C GLY A 94 2.25 -10.62 2.29
N ASP A 95 0.93 -10.41 2.31
CA ASP A 95 -0.10 -11.36 1.83
C ASP A 95 -1.46 -10.62 1.70
N ASP A 96 -2.52 -11.28 1.22
CA ASP A 96 -3.91 -10.81 1.27
C ASP A 96 -4.44 -10.80 2.72
N GLY A 97 -3.99 -9.84 3.52
CA GLY A 97 -4.38 -9.72 4.93
C GLY A 97 -5.82 -9.24 5.15
N TYR A 98 -6.53 -8.81 4.10
CA TYR A 98 -7.95 -8.46 4.19
C TYR A 98 -8.81 -9.73 4.17
N THR A 99 -8.63 -10.60 3.17
CA THR A 99 -9.41 -11.84 3.07
C THR A 99 -8.83 -12.95 3.94
N ARG A 100 -7.50 -13.03 4.03
CA ARG A 100 -6.75 -14.04 4.80
C ARG A 100 -6.03 -13.35 5.95
N VAL A 101 -6.80 -13.03 6.99
CA VAL A 101 -6.31 -12.27 8.15
C VAL A 101 -5.23 -13.04 8.91
N GLY A 102 -3.97 -12.69 8.65
CA GLY A 102 -2.80 -13.23 9.33
C GLY A 102 -2.57 -12.64 10.72
N LYS A 103 -1.58 -13.19 11.45
CA LYS A 103 -1.24 -12.77 12.81
C LYS A 103 -0.97 -11.26 12.91
N VAL A 104 -0.22 -10.68 11.96
CA VAL A 104 0.13 -9.26 11.95
C VAL A 104 -1.12 -8.35 11.97
N VAL A 105 -2.12 -8.66 11.14
CA VAL A 105 -3.36 -7.88 11.08
C VAL A 105 -4.18 -8.06 12.36
N LYS A 106 -4.27 -9.30 12.88
CA LYS A 106 -4.95 -9.59 14.16
C LYS A 106 -4.34 -8.82 15.32
N ASP A 107 -3.01 -8.84 15.44
CA ASP A 107 -2.27 -8.14 16.49
C ASP A 107 -2.49 -6.62 16.39
N LYS A 108 -2.54 -6.08 15.17
CA LYS A 108 -2.84 -4.66 14.94
C LYS A 108 -4.27 -4.31 15.33
N ILE A 109 -5.27 -5.10 14.94
CA ILE A 109 -6.67 -4.88 15.35
C ILE A 109 -6.78 -4.93 16.88
N ALA A 110 -6.21 -5.96 17.51
CA ALA A 110 -6.23 -6.11 18.96
C ALA A 110 -5.60 -4.90 19.66
N SER A 111 -4.43 -4.45 19.20
CA SER A 111 -3.75 -3.28 19.77
C SER A 111 -4.51 -1.95 19.63
N HIS A 112 -5.39 -1.78 18.64
CA HIS A 112 -6.09 -0.51 18.42
C HIS A 112 -7.51 -0.50 18.97
N PHE A 113 -8.17 -1.66 19.06
CA PHE A 113 -9.60 -1.75 19.35
C PHE A 113 -9.96 -2.65 20.54
N ILE A 114 -9.04 -3.48 21.03
CA ILE A 114 -9.33 -4.47 22.08
C ILE A 114 -8.48 -4.21 23.32
N ASN A 115 -7.17 -4.11 23.15
CA ASN A 115 -6.23 -4.00 24.25
C ASN A 115 -6.10 -2.52 24.66
N PRO A 116 -6.42 -2.15 25.90
CA PRO A 116 -6.22 -0.80 26.38
C PRO A 116 -4.73 -0.49 26.48
N VAL A 117 -4.37 0.77 26.28
CA VAL A 117 -3.02 1.26 26.60
C VAL A 117 -2.92 1.32 28.13
N PRO A 118 -1.90 0.67 28.74
CA PRO A 118 -1.71 0.76 30.18
C PRO A 118 -1.55 2.22 30.61
N ILE A 119 -2.32 2.64 31.60
CA ILE A 119 -2.15 3.94 32.26
C ILE A 119 -1.11 3.71 33.36
N ILE A 120 0.04 4.39 33.24
CA ILE A 120 1.10 4.40 34.25
C ILE A 120 0.74 5.42 35.33
#